data_AF-A0A536NLG4-F1
#
_entry.id   AF-A0A536NLG4-F1
#
_cell.length_a   1.000
_cell.length_b   1.000
_cell.length_c   1.000
_cell.angle_alpha   90.00
_cell.angle_beta   90.00
_cell.angle_gamma   90.00
#
_symmetry.space_group_name_H-M   'P 1'
#
loop_
_entity.id
_entity.type
_entity.pdbx_description
1 polymer ?
#
loop_
_entity_poly.entity_id
_entity_poly.type
_entity_poly.pdbx_seq_one_letter_code
_entity_poly.pdbx_strand_id
1 'polypeptide(L)'
;MPALRALLPRLVAIAALAVGFQVLTIAVSVGGLDMADHDVEQAMATAWDPPLHPLFQGIALLGGVEVTTIVLVALVIFLWRRGVVADALVFVAFVVAEVFEILYKSNLTHPRPPLAPWKWVRNLAVPLAIVLIVVMAFDRLYLEVHWESDVLGGILLGAIALVSATVWLDRPQRAEN
;
A
#
# COMPACT_ATOMS: atom_id res chain seq x y z
N MET A 1 4.48 -14.82 -28.92
CA MET A 1 5.61 -15.03 -27.97
C MET A 1 6.30 -13.76 -27.42
N PRO A 2 6.27 -12.54 -28.02
CA PRO A 2 6.99 -11.39 -27.45
C PRO A 2 6.37 -10.87 -26.14
N ALA A 3 5.04 -10.91 -26.01
CA ALA A 3 4.35 -10.51 -24.77
C ALA A 3 4.75 -11.37 -23.54
N LEU A 4 4.89 -12.68 -23.73
CA LEU A 4 5.31 -13.59 -22.64
C LEU A 4 6.73 -13.29 -22.16
N ARG A 5 7.66 -12.98 -23.09
CA ARG A 5 9.04 -12.59 -22.75
C ARG A 5 9.09 -11.25 -22.01
N ALA A 6 8.20 -10.31 -22.32
CA ALA A 6 8.09 -9.04 -21.61
C ALA A 6 7.53 -9.18 -20.18
N LEU A 7 6.66 -10.16 -19.95
CA LEU A 7 6.07 -10.43 -18.63
C LEU A 7 6.96 -11.29 -17.73
N LEU A 8 7.78 -12.17 -18.32
CA LEU A 8 8.66 -13.10 -17.61
C LEU A 8 9.46 -12.46 -16.46
N PRO A 9 10.21 -11.34 -16.64
CA PRO A 9 10.99 -10.77 -15.54
C PRO A 9 10.13 -10.31 -14.36
N ARG A 10 8.89 -9.85 -14.61
CA ARG A 10 7.98 -9.41 -13.56
C ARG A 10 7.37 -10.59 -12.80
N LEU A 11 7.03 -11.66 -13.52
CA LEU A 11 6.57 -12.90 -12.89
C LEU A 11 7.67 -13.54 -12.03
N VAL A 12 8.92 -13.54 -12.53
CA VAL A 12 10.09 -13.98 -11.76
C VAL A 12 10.29 -13.09 -10.53
N ALA A 13 10.16 -11.77 -10.66
CA ALA A 13 10.25 -10.85 -9.54
C ALA A 13 9.17 -11.11 -8.48
N ILE A 14 7.91 -11.30 -8.88
CA ILE A 14 6.81 -11.66 -7.97
C ILE A 14 7.12 -12.97 -7.24
N ALA A 15 7.56 -14.00 -7.97
CA ALA A 15 7.91 -15.29 -7.37
C ALA A 15 9.08 -15.16 -6.38
N ALA A 16 10.13 -14.42 -6.73
CA ALA A 16 11.27 -14.18 -5.85
C ALA A 16 10.86 -13.41 -4.58
N LEU A 17 10.04 -12.37 -4.70
CA LEU A 17 9.52 -11.62 -3.56
C LEU A 17 8.62 -12.49 -2.67
N ALA A 18 7.77 -13.33 -3.26
CA ALA A 18 6.91 -14.25 -2.51
C ALA A 18 7.72 -15.32 -1.76
N VAL A 19 8.76 -15.87 -2.39
CA VAL A 19 9.71 -16.76 -1.70
C VAL A 19 10.42 -16.03 -0.57
N GLY A 20 10.88 -14.79 -0.81
CA GLY A 20 11.49 -13.95 0.23
C GLY A 20 10.55 -13.74 1.43
N PHE A 21 9.28 -13.41 1.17
CA PHE A 21 8.26 -13.25 2.21
C PHE A 21 8.02 -14.56 2.98
N GLN A 22 7.98 -15.69 2.28
CA GLN A 22 7.81 -17.00 2.92
C GLN A 22 9.03 -17.37 3.79
N VAL A 23 10.24 -17.10 3.33
CA VAL A 23 11.47 -17.31 4.11
C VAL A 23 11.47 -16.42 5.35
N LEU A 24 11.13 -15.14 5.20
CA LEU A 24 10.99 -14.21 6.33
C LEU A 24 9.97 -14.73 7.35
N THR A 25 8.79 -15.14 6.88
CA THR A 25 7.72 -15.69 7.74
C THR A 25 8.19 -16.94 8.49
N ILE A 26 8.91 -17.84 7.81
CA ILE A 26 9.47 -19.04 8.45
C ILE A 26 10.51 -18.63 9.49
N ALA A 27 11.43 -17.72 9.16
CA ALA A 27 12.46 -17.23 10.08
C ALA A 27 11.84 -16.61 11.34
N VAL A 28 10.83 -15.76 11.21
CA VAL A 28 10.06 -15.22 12.35
C VAL A 28 9.38 -16.34 13.13
N SER A 29 8.72 -17.28 12.46
CA SER A 29 7.96 -18.34 13.14
C SER A 29 8.82 -19.28 14.01
N VAL A 30 10.12 -19.39 13.72
CA VAL A 30 11.06 -20.21 14.49
C VAL A 30 11.93 -19.37 15.45
N GLY A 31 11.63 -18.08 15.61
CA GLY A 31 12.40 -17.15 16.46
C GLY A 31 13.77 -16.78 15.89
N GLY A 32 14.00 -17.01 14.60
CA GLY A 32 15.28 -16.77 13.94
C GLY A 32 15.64 -15.29 13.81
N LEU A 33 14.68 -14.38 14.00
CA LEU A 33 14.89 -12.93 13.95
C LEU A 33 14.74 -12.23 15.30
N ASP A 34 14.45 -12.97 16.38
CA ASP A 34 14.19 -12.37 17.69
C ASP A 34 15.32 -11.44 18.14
N MET A 35 16.58 -11.85 17.98
CA MET A 35 17.73 -11.00 18.36
C MET A 35 17.76 -9.69 17.57
N ALA A 36 17.54 -9.75 16.25
CA ALA A 36 17.56 -8.55 15.40
C ALA A 36 16.38 -7.62 15.73
N ASP A 37 15.19 -8.20 15.91
CA ASP A 37 13.98 -7.48 16.30
C ASP A 37 14.18 -6.73 17.64
N HIS A 38 14.76 -7.39 18.65
CA HIS A 38 15.06 -6.76 19.93
C HIS A 38 16.20 -5.74 19.87
N ASP A 39 17.24 -5.96 19.05
CA ASP A 39 18.32 -4.99 18.86
C ASP A 39 17.79 -3.68 18.26
N VAL A 40 16.88 -3.77 17.28
CA VAL A 40 16.22 -2.61 16.66
C VAL A 40 15.27 -1.94 17.64
N GLU A 41 14.46 -2.71 18.37
CA GLU A 41 13.59 -2.20 19.43
C GLU A 41 14.40 -1.40 20.47
N GLN A 42 15.50 -1.96 20.97
CA GLN A 42 16.38 -1.29 21.92
C GLN A 42 17.01 -0.02 21.32
N ALA A 43 17.45 -0.06 20.06
CA ALA A 43 17.97 1.12 19.39
C ALA A 43 16.91 2.23 19.31
N MET A 44 15.66 1.89 18.98
CA MET A 44 14.54 2.84 18.94
C MET A 44 14.21 3.40 20.33
N ALA A 45 14.19 2.53 21.35
CA ALA A 45 13.98 2.93 22.74
C ALA A 45 15.04 3.93 23.22
N THR A 46 16.31 3.76 22.80
CA THR A 46 17.38 4.74 23.10
C THR A 46 17.27 6.03 22.32
N ALA A 47 16.68 5.99 21.11
CA ALA A 47 16.42 7.16 20.28
C ALA A 47 15.11 7.88 20.65
N TRP A 48 14.31 7.31 21.55
CA TRP A 48 13.03 7.84 21.98
C TRP A 48 13.18 9.18 22.71
N ASP A 49 12.30 10.13 22.36
CA ASP A 49 12.28 11.50 22.87
C ASP A 49 10.83 11.91 23.19
N PRO A 50 10.48 12.18 24.46
CA PRO A 50 9.11 12.46 24.87
C PRO A 50 8.36 13.55 24.06
N PRO A 51 8.99 14.67 23.66
CA PRO A 51 8.33 15.71 22.87
C PRO A 51 7.97 15.27 21.44
N LEU A 52 8.64 14.27 20.88
CA LEU A 52 8.37 13.76 19.54
C LEU A 52 7.23 12.74 19.53
N HIS A 53 6.98 12.07 20.66
CA HIS A 53 5.93 11.08 20.79
C HIS A 53 4.54 11.53 20.28
N PRO A 54 3.99 12.71 20.67
CA PRO A 54 2.68 13.14 20.17
C PRO A 54 2.65 13.43 18.66
N LEU A 55 3.78 13.83 18.06
CA LEU A 55 3.88 14.05 16.62
C LEU A 55 3.75 12.73 15.85
N PHE A 56 4.56 11.73 16.20
CA PHE A 56 4.52 10.40 15.58
C PHE A 56 3.17 9.71 15.84
N GLN A 57 2.64 9.80 17.06
CA GLN A 57 1.31 9.30 17.36
C GLN A 57 0.21 9.97 16.51
N GLY A 58 0.33 11.28 16.25
CA GLY A 58 -0.57 12.01 15.35
C GLY A 58 -0.49 11.53 13.90
N ILE A 59 0.72 11.30 13.37
CA ILE A 59 0.95 10.77 12.02
C ILE A 59 0.37 9.35 11.91
N ALA A 60 0.67 8.49 12.88
CA ALA A 60 0.15 7.14 13.00
C ALA A 60 -1.38 7.09 12.99
N LEU A 61 -2.01 8.01 13.75
CA LEU A 61 -3.47 8.09 13.91
C LEU A 61 -4.17 8.51 12.61
N LEU A 62 -3.62 9.49 11.89
CA LEU A 62 -4.20 9.95 10.61
C LEU A 62 -4.25 8.85 9.55
N GLY A 63 -3.25 7.96 9.55
CA GLY A 63 -3.19 6.81 8.64
C GLY A 63 -3.87 5.54 9.16
N GLY A 64 -4.41 5.55 10.38
CA GLY A 64 -5.04 4.37 10.99
C GLY A 64 -6.33 3.97 10.30
N VAL A 65 -6.58 2.66 10.17
CA VAL A 65 -7.82 2.13 9.59
C VAL A 65 -9.02 2.54 10.46
N GLU A 66 -8.83 2.65 11.76
CA GLU A 66 -9.83 3.08 12.73
C GLU A 66 -10.28 4.51 12.47
N VAL A 67 -9.34 5.47 12.40
CA VAL A 67 -9.67 6.88 12.21
C VAL A 67 -10.23 7.13 10.82
N THR A 68 -9.62 6.57 9.78
CA THR A 68 -10.12 6.72 8.41
C THR A 68 -11.53 6.14 8.27
N THR A 69 -11.82 4.97 8.85
CA THR A 69 -13.16 4.35 8.83
C THR A 69 -14.16 5.13 9.68
N ILE A 70 -13.78 5.58 10.88
CA ILE A 70 -14.65 6.37 11.75
C ILE A 70 -15.00 7.70 11.08
N VAL A 71 -14.02 8.40 10.50
CA VAL A 71 -14.26 9.66 9.77
C VAL A 71 -15.19 9.42 8.60
N LEU A 72 -14.98 8.35 7.82
CA LEU A 72 -15.84 7.96 6.71
C LEU A 72 -17.29 7.73 7.17
N VAL A 73 -17.48 6.91 8.21
CA VAL A 73 -18.80 6.58 8.75
C VAL A 73 -19.49 7.79 9.38
N ALA A 74 -18.75 8.59 10.15
CA ALA A 74 -19.28 9.81 10.76
C ALA A 74 -19.73 10.82 9.71
N LEU A 75 -18.96 10.97 8.62
CA LEU A 75 -19.31 11.82 7.49
C LEU A 75 -20.59 11.34 6.81
N VAL A 76 -20.72 10.03 6.54
CA VAL A 76 -21.94 9.42 6.00
C VAL A 76 -23.15 9.70 6.89
N ILE A 77 -23.04 9.48 8.20
CA ILE A 77 -24.13 9.70 9.16
C ILE A 77 -24.49 11.19 9.26
N PHE A 78 -23.50 12.07 9.30
CA PHE A 78 -23.69 13.51 9.37
C PHE A 78 -24.46 14.03 8.15
N LEU A 79 -24.03 13.64 6.95
CA LEU A 79 -24.68 14.03 5.68
C LEU A 79 -26.11 13.49 5.60
N TRP A 80 -26.31 12.25 6.04
CA TRP A 80 -27.65 11.65 6.13
C TRP A 80 -28.58 12.43 7.07
N ARG A 81 -28.10 12.79 8.27
CA ARG A 81 -28.90 13.55 9.27
C ARG A 81 -29.23 14.97 8.84
N ARG A 82 -28.44 15.57 7.94
CA ARG A 82 -28.71 16.89 7.37
C ARG A 82 -29.72 16.86 6.23
N GLY A 83 -30.26 15.68 5.89
CA GLY A 83 -31.19 15.50 4.77
C GLY A 83 -30.49 15.50 3.40
N VAL A 84 -29.16 15.55 3.37
CA VAL A 84 -28.36 15.51 2.15
C VAL A 84 -28.03 14.06 1.82
N VAL A 85 -29.08 13.24 1.69
CA VAL A 85 -28.98 11.78 1.49
C VAL A 85 -28.19 11.44 0.21
N ALA A 86 -28.26 12.32 -0.79
CA ALA A 86 -27.46 12.22 -2.02
C ALA A 86 -25.95 12.12 -1.72
N ASP A 87 -25.43 12.92 -0.78
CA ASP A 87 -23.99 12.95 -0.46
C ASP A 87 -23.55 11.73 0.37
N ALA A 88 -24.43 11.19 1.23
CA ALA A 88 -24.16 9.95 1.94
C ALA A 88 -24.16 8.73 1.00
N LEU A 89 -25.04 8.73 -0.01
CA LEU A 89 -25.06 7.73 -1.06
C LEU A 89 -23.81 7.77 -1.94
N VAL A 90 -23.05 8.87 -1.98
CA VAL A 90 -21.78 8.95 -2.73
C VAL A 90 -20.78 7.91 -2.25
N PHE A 91 -20.74 7.58 -0.95
CA PHE A 91 -19.80 6.58 -0.43
C PHE A 91 -20.18 5.15 -0.83
N VAL A 92 -21.47 4.83 -0.77
CA VAL A 92 -21.97 3.53 -1.25
C VAL A 92 -21.81 3.45 -2.77
N ALA A 93 -22.14 4.52 -3.48
CA ALA A 93 -21.95 4.64 -4.91
C ALA A 93 -20.47 4.57 -5.29
N PHE A 94 -19.55 5.08 -4.47
CA PHE A 94 -18.10 4.98 -4.68
C PHE A 94 -17.64 3.53 -4.61
N VAL A 95 -18.04 2.78 -3.57
CA VAL A 95 -17.71 1.34 -3.46
C VAL A 95 -18.31 0.55 -4.62
N VAL A 96 -19.57 0.81 -4.96
CA VAL A 96 -20.23 0.19 -6.11
C VAL A 96 -19.56 0.58 -7.42
N ALA A 97 -19.13 1.84 -7.58
CA ALA A 97 -18.44 2.34 -8.74
C ALA A 97 -17.04 1.73 -8.88
N GLU A 98 -16.30 1.53 -7.80
CA GLU A 98 -14.99 0.83 -7.81
C GLU A 98 -15.17 -0.64 -8.24
N VAL A 99 -16.16 -1.34 -7.67
CA VAL A 99 -16.48 -2.71 -8.10
C VAL A 99 -16.91 -2.73 -9.57
N PHE A 100 -17.78 -1.80 -9.97
CA PHE A 100 -18.24 -1.69 -11.35
C PHE A 100 -17.09 -1.31 -12.29
N GLU A 101 -16.17 -0.45 -11.88
CA GLU A 101 -14.97 -0.04 -12.63
C GLU A 101 -14.04 -1.24 -12.84
N ILE A 102 -13.80 -2.04 -11.81
CA ILE A 102 -13.00 -3.27 -11.91
C ILE A 102 -13.66 -4.23 -12.90
N LEU A 103 -14.97 -4.47 -12.77
CA LEU A 103 -15.73 -5.34 -13.67
C LEU A 103 -15.75 -4.79 -15.11
N TYR A 104 -15.98 -3.49 -15.27
CA TYR A 104 -16.01 -2.80 -16.56
C TYR A 104 -14.64 -2.86 -17.25
N LYS A 105 -13.55 -2.49 -16.55
CA LYS A 105 -12.16 -2.61 -17.05
C LYS A 105 -11.76 -4.05 -17.32
N SER A 106 -12.38 -5.03 -16.66
CA SER A 106 -12.12 -6.44 -16.95
C SER A 106 -12.78 -6.92 -18.25
N ASN A 107 -13.90 -6.31 -18.65
CA ASN A 107 -14.70 -6.72 -19.80
C ASN A 107 -14.51 -5.84 -21.05
N LEU A 108 -14.11 -4.57 -20.90
CA LEU A 108 -13.95 -3.62 -22.00
C LEU A 108 -12.49 -3.27 -22.24
N THR A 109 -12.07 -3.43 -23.47
CA THR A 109 -10.73 -3.10 -23.97
C THR A 109 -10.72 -1.65 -24.44
N HIS A 110 -10.01 -0.79 -23.71
CA HIS A 110 -9.81 0.60 -24.09
C HIS A 110 -8.31 0.96 -24.07
N PRO A 111 -7.75 1.52 -25.15
CA PRO A 111 -6.35 1.87 -25.22
C PRO A 111 -6.01 2.96 -24.20
N ARG A 112 -4.79 2.91 -23.66
CA ARG A 112 -4.35 3.84 -22.62
C ARG A 112 -4.06 5.21 -23.22
N PRO A 113 -4.45 6.30 -22.55
CA PRO A 113 -3.98 7.62 -22.92
C PRO A 113 -2.45 7.70 -22.77
N PRO A 114 -1.78 8.56 -23.56
CA PRO A 114 -0.35 8.80 -23.41
C PRO A 114 -0.04 9.32 -22.00
N LEU A 115 1.16 8.99 -21.50
CA LEU A 115 1.62 9.42 -20.17
C LEU A 115 1.49 10.93 -19.99
N ALA A 116 1.15 11.37 -18.77
CA ALA A 116 1.00 12.78 -18.44
C ALA A 116 2.21 13.61 -18.92
N PRO A 117 2.00 14.80 -19.50
CA PRO A 117 3.07 15.59 -20.10
C PRO A 117 4.09 16.12 -19.07
N TRP A 118 3.74 16.10 -17.78
CA TRP A 118 4.53 16.70 -16.71
C TRP A 118 5.55 15.70 -16.19
N LYS A 119 6.67 15.57 -16.92
CA LYS A 119 7.78 14.64 -16.61
C LYS A 119 8.31 14.80 -15.19
N TRP A 120 8.28 16.02 -14.64
CA TRP A 120 8.76 16.30 -13.28
C TRP A 120 7.91 15.62 -12.20
N VAL A 121 6.58 15.60 -12.34
CA VAL A 121 5.69 14.90 -11.41
C VAL A 121 6.01 13.41 -11.38
N ARG A 122 6.21 12.80 -12.55
CA ARG A 122 6.58 11.39 -12.67
C ARG A 122 7.94 11.09 -12.02
N ASN A 123 8.92 11.96 -12.25
CA ASN A 123 10.26 11.78 -11.70
C ASN A 123 10.29 11.98 -10.18
N LEU A 124 9.37 12.77 -9.62
CA LEU A 124 9.23 12.96 -8.17
C LEU A 124 8.37 11.89 -7.50
N ALA A 125 7.46 11.24 -8.21
CA ALA A 125 6.54 10.28 -7.61
C ALA A 125 7.25 9.11 -6.93
N VAL A 126 8.27 8.53 -7.57
CA VAL A 126 9.05 7.41 -7.02
C VAL A 126 9.86 7.82 -5.78
N PRO A 127 10.71 8.86 -5.81
CA PRO A 127 11.46 9.25 -4.62
C PRO A 127 10.54 9.70 -3.49
N LEU A 128 9.43 10.39 -3.80
CA LEU A 128 8.45 10.76 -2.79
C LEU A 128 7.80 9.53 -2.13
N ALA A 129 7.41 8.52 -2.91
CA ALA A 129 6.88 7.27 -2.37
C ALA A 129 7.90 6.55 -1.48
N ILE A 130 9.17 6.51 -1.88
CA ILE A 130 10.25 5.93 -1.06
C ILE A 130 10.40 6.69 0.25
N VAL A 131 10.43 8.02 0.22
CA VAL A 131 10.52 8.84 1.43
C VAL A 131 9.33 8.57 2.36
N LEU A 132 8.11 8.51 1.81
CA LEU A 132 6.91 8.21 2.59
C LEU A 132 6.97 6.81 3.23
N ILE A 133 7.44 5.79 2.49
CA ILE A 133 7.61 4.43 3.01
C ILE A 133 8.63 4.41 4.15
N VAL A 134 9.77 5.08 3.98
CA VAL A 134 10.83 5.15 5.02
C VAL A 134 10.35 5.89 6.26
N VAL A 135 9.66 7.02 6.10
CA VAL A 135 9.10 7.79 7.22
C VAL A 135 8.05 6.96 7.97
N MET A 136 7.17 6.26 7.26
CA MET A 136 6.17 5.39 7.88
C MET A 136 6.81 4.19 8.59
N ALA A 137 7.82 3.56 7.99
CA ALA A 137 8.57 2.47 8.62
C ALA A 137 9.23 2.93 9.92
N PHE A 138 9.89 4.09 9.89
CA PHE A 138 10.50 4.69 11.07
C PHE A 138 9.46 5.00 12.15
N ASP A 139 8.33 5.61 11.81
CA ASP A 139 7.23 5.90 12.74
C ASP A 139 6.74 4.64 13.49
N ARG A 140 6.57 3.52 12.78
CA ARG A 140 6.10 2.25 13.41
C ARG A 140 7.12 1.64 14.36
N LEU A 141 8.40 1.68 14.01
CA LEU A 141 9.48 1.19 14.87
C LEU A 141 9.72 2.12 16.07
N TYR A 142 9.67 3.43 15.85
CA TYR A 142 9.87 4.45 16.88
C TYR A 142 8.76 4.44 17.95
N LEU A 143 7.53 4.12 17.55
CA LEU A 143 6.40 3.95 18.46
C LEU A 143 6.37 2.58 19.15
N GLU A 144 7.32 1.69 18.85
CA GLU A 144 7.44 0.34 19.44
C GLU A 144 6.15 -0.49 19.27
N VAL A 145 5.41 -0.26 18.18
CA VAL A 145 4.14 -0.95 17.90
C VAL A 145 4.31 -2.14 16.94
N HIS A 146 5.44 -2.20 16.24
CA HIS A 146 5.76 -3.24 15.28
C HIS A 146 7.24 -3.62 15.41
N TRP A 147 7.53 -4.88 15.13
CA TRP A 147 8.90 -5.37 15.03
C TRP A 147 9.53 -4.98 13.69
N GLU A 148 10.86 -5.04 13.58
CA GLU A 148 11.58 -4.81 12.31
C GLU A 148 11.10 -5.80 11.25
N SER A 149 10.96 -7.07 11.63
CA SER A 149 10.48 -8.14 10.77
C SER A 149 9.07 -7.90 10.23
N ASP A 150 8.17 -7.27 11.01
CA ASP A 150 6.83 -6.86 10.55
C ASP A 150 6.91 -5.82 9.42
N VAL A 151 7.81 -4.83 9.57
CA VAL A 151 8.04 -3.78 8.57
C VAL A 151 8.60 -4.37 7.28
N LEU A 152 9.58 -5.27 7.37
CA LEU A 152 10.14 -5.98 6.23
C LEU A 152 9.08 -6.84 5.52
N GLY A 153 8.23 -7.53 6.27
CA GLY A 153 7.09 -8.29 5.75
C GLY A 153 6.11 -7.41 4.99
N GLY A 154 5.76 -6.26 5.56
CA GLY A 154 4.91 -5.26 4.91
C GLY A 154 5.50 -4.71 3.61
N ILE A 155 6.80 -4.40 3.58
CA ILE A 155 7.50 -3.93 2.37
C ILE A 155 7.48 -5.00 1.28
N LEU A 156 7.73 -6.27 1.63
CA LEU A 156 7.71 -7.38 0.67
C LEU A 156 6.30 -7.57 0.08
N LEU A 157 5.25 -7.57 0.91
CA LEU A 157 3.87 -7.67 0.43
C LEU A 157 3.48 -6.47 -0.44
N GLY A 158 3.87 -5.25 -0.04
CA GLY A 158 3.64 -4.04 -0.83
C GLY A 158 4.34 -4.09 -2.19
N ALA A 159 5.58 -4.59 -2.25
CA ALA A 159 6.30 -4.79 -3.50
C ALA A 159 5.64 -5.85 -4.39
N ILE A 160 5.19 -6.97 -3.83
CA ILE A 160 4.42 -8.00 -4.56
C ILE A 160 3.16 -7.37 -5.18
N ALA A 161 2.40 -6.60 -4.39
CA ALA A 161 1.19 -5.94 -4.86
C ALA A 161 1.50 -4.94 -5.99
N LEU A 162 2.54 -4.12 -5.83
CA LEU A 162 2.96 -3.14 -6.84
C LEU A 162 3.37 -3.81 -8.16
N VAL A 163 4.23 -4.83 -8.12
CA VAL A 163 4.66 -5.53 -9.34
C VAL A 163 3.48 -6.26 -9.99
N SER A 164 2.59 -6.88 -9.19
CA SER A 164 1.36 -7.52 -9.68
C SER A 164 0.45 -6.52 -10.38
N ALA A 165 0.29 -5.32 -9.82
CA ALA A 165 -0.44 -4.24 -10.45
C ALA A 165 0.17 -3.87 -11.82
N THR A 166 1.50 -3.79 -11.96
CA THR A 166 2.13 -3.52 -13.28
C THR A 166 1.87 -4.61 -14.31
N VAL A 167 1.80 -5.88 -13.89
CA VAL A 167 1.46 -7.02 -14.76
C VAL A 167 0.00 -6.96 -15.19
N TRP A 168 -0.90 -6.71 -14.24
CA TRP A 168 -2.33 -6.55 -14.51
C TRP A 168 -2.58 -5.36 -15.44
N LEU A 169 -1.83 -4.28 -15.24
CA LEU A 169 -1.86 -3.12 -16.09
C LEU A 169 -1.40 -3.50 -17.52
N ASP A 170 -0.27 -4.16 -17.71
CA ASP A 170 0.28 -4.41 -19.05
C ASP A 170 -0.31 -5.64 -19.76
N ARG A 171 -1.45 -6.17 -19.29
CA ARG A 171 -2.14 -7.30 -19.94
C ARG A 171 -2.54 -6.94 -21.38
N PRO A 172 -2.21 -7.78 -22.38
CA PRO A 172 -2.59 -7.53 -23.77
C PRO A 172 -4.12 -7.53 -23.87
N GLN A 173 -4.67 -6.41 -24.34
CA GLN A 173 -6.09 -6.27 -24.65
C GLN A 173 -6.40 -7.16 -25.86
N ARG A 174 -7.47 -7.96 -25.81
CA ARG A 174 -7.90 -8.79 -26.94
C ARG A 174 -8.12 -7.86 -28.15
N ALA A 175 -7.43 -8.12 -29.25
CA ALA A 175 -7.76 -7.49 -30.52
C ALA A 175 -9.15 -8.01 -30.93
N GLU A 176 -10.08 -7.11 -31.20
CA GLU A 176 -11.39 -7.46 -31.75
C GLU A 176 -11.19 -8.11 -33.13
N ASN A 177 -11.87 -9.24 -33.35
CA ASN A 177 -12.01 -9.88 -34.67
C ASN A 177 -13.20 -9.27 -35.40
#